data_AF-A0A3D5Z3R7-F1
#
_entry.id   AF-A0A3D5Z3R7-F1
#
_cell.length_a   1.000
_cell.length_b   1.000
_cell.length_c   1.000
_cell.angle_alpha   90.00
_cell.angle_beta   90.00
_cell.angle_gamma   90.00
#
_symmetry.space_group_name_H-M   'P 1'
#
loop_
_entity.id
_entity.type
_entity.pdbx_description
1 polymer ?
#
loop_
_entity_poly.entity_id
_entity_poly.type
_entity_poly.pdbx_seq_one_letter_code
_entity_poly.pdbx_strand_id
1 'polypeptide(L)'
;MAQLLDIIAETNQPAYQILREFVESEKLLWPLAAANYKGLEKVLERSFQFDGFEIRVQFNPERMRSSAAKVDNQSIAARKCFLCSENRPAEQDAIAFGDDYLILVNPFPIFKTHFTISCNSHIDQRFIPNVQSLLELARAMEGFTVFYNGPECGASAPDHLHFQAGENGFMPIAEDFERLKPTARKLFSGAETNVWAFDNYLRKMISVETTSLDEGLRIIGIYYSYFQAMQPEKVEPMMNVLCAYSGGKWTIHLFPRKLH
;
A
#
# COMPACT_ATOMS: atom_id res chain seq x y z
N MET A 1 13.54 8.14 18.11
CA MET A 1 12.31 8.09 17.28
C MET A 1 11.39 7.07 17.91
N ALA A 2 10.09 7.35 18.01
CA ALA A 2 9.15 6.42 18.64
C ALA A 2 8.88 5.22 17.73
N GLN A 3 8.79 4.01 18.30
CA GLN A 3 8.53 2.76 17.58
C GLN A 3 7.04 2.42 17.67
N LEU A 4 6.41 2.05 16.54
CA LEU A 4 4.96 1.79 16.52
C LEU A 4 4.54 0.72 17.54
N LEU A 5 5.29 -0.39 17.60
CA LEU A 5 4.97 -1.51 18.49
C LEU A 5 5.13 -1.14 19.98
N ASP A 6 6.13 -0.31 20.30
CA ASP A 6 6.33 0.19 21.66
C ASP A 6 5.19 1.14 22.06
N ILE A 7 4.78 2.06 21.17
CA ILE A 7 3.65 2.96 21.43
C ILE A 7 2.37 2.16 21.67
N ILE A 8 2.10 1.13 20.86
CA ILE A 8 0.93 0.24 21.05
C ILE A 8 1.00 -0.44 22.43
N ALA A 9 2.17 -0.98 22.80
CA ALA A 9 2.35 -1.68 24.06
C ALA A 9 2.21 -0.75 25.28
N GLU A 10 2.77 0.46 25.22
CA GLU A 10 2.77 1.43 26.31
C GLU A 10 1.41 2.11 26.52
N THR A 11 0.73 2.45 25.42
CA THR A 11 -0.57 3.15 25.47
C THR A 11 -1.77 2.21 25.57
N ASN A 12 -1.59 0.94 25.21
CA ASN A 12 -2.67 -0.04 25.02
C ASN A 12 -3.77 0.46 24.07
N GLN A 13 -3.42 1.38 23.16
CA GLN A 13 -4.32 1.87 22.12
C GLN A 13 -4.15 1.04 20.85
N PRO A 14 -5.23 0.87 20.07
CA PRO A 14 -5.14 0.21 18.78
C PRO A 14 -4.34 1.05 17.78
N ALA A 15 -3.60 0.39 16.89
CA ALA A 15 -2.75 1.05 15.89
C ALA A 15 -3.50 2.10 15.05
N TYR A 16 -4.77 1.84 14.69
CA TYR A 16 -5.60 2.80 13.96
C TYR A 16 -5.75 4.15 14.67
N GLN A 17 -5.84 4.15 16.00
CA GLN A 17 -6.01 5.37 16.78
C GLN A 17 -4.70 6.16 16.81
N ILE A 18 -3.61 5.50 17.18
CA ILE A 18 -2.26 6.09 17.25
C ILE A 18 -1.89 6.75 15.93
N LEU A 19 -2.08 6.04 14.81
CA LEU A 19 -1.71 6.52 13.49
C LEU A 19 -2.60 7.68 13.01
N ARG A 20 -3.88 7.70 13.40
CA ARG A 20 -4.76 8.85 13.11
C ARG A 20 -4.35 10.09 13.90
N GLU A 21 -4.03 9.93 15.18
CA GLU A 21 -3.52 11.02 16.02
C GLU A 21 -2.19 11.56 15.49
N PHE A 22 -1.31 10.68 14.98
CA PHE A 22 -0.07 11.08 14.32
C PHE A 22 -0.32 11.96 13.07
N VAL A 23 -1.29 11.59 12.21
CA VAL A 23 -1.66 12.44 11.06
C VAL A 23 -2.20 13.80 11.49
N GLU A 24 -3.04 13.85 12.53
CA GLU A 24 -3.55 15.12 13.04
C GLU A 24 -2.43 16.01 13.62
N SER A 25 -1.44 15.42 14.30
CA SER A 25 -0.25 16.13 14.78
C SER A 25 0.57 16.72 13.61
N GLU A 26 0.83 15.91 12.58
CA GLU A 26 1.57 16.34 11.38
C GLU A 26 0.85 17.49 10.66
N LYS A 27 -0.49 17.47 10.58
CA LYS A 27 -1.28 18.57 9.99
C LYS A 27 -1.20 19.87 10.80
N LEU A 28 -0.88 19.81 12.10
CA LEU A 28 -0.69 21.03 12.90
C LEU A 28 0.69 21.65 12.68
N LEU A 29 1.71 20.83 12.45
CA LEU A 29 3.11 21.25 12.38
C LEU A 29 3.62 21.45 10.95
N TRP A 30 3.00 20.82 9.96
CA TRP A 30 3.44 20.81 8.57
C TRP A 30 2.42 21.48 7.62
N PRO A 31 2.59 22.79 7.30
CA PRO A 31 1.60 23.55 6.54
C PRO A 31 1.26 22.98 5.16
N LEU A 32 2.23 22.36 4.48
CA LEU A 32 2.01 21.72 3.18
C LEU A 32 1.03 20.55 3.30
N ALA A 33 1.25 19.65 4.27
CA ALA A 33 0.34 18.54 4.53
C ALA A 33 -1.04 19.08 4.91
N ALA A 34 -1.12 20.04 5.85
CA ALA A 34 -2.37 20.66 6.27
C ALA A 34 -3.22 21.17 5.09
N ALA A 35 -2.59 21.92 4.18
CA ALA A 35 -3.26 22.48 3.00
C ALA A 35 -3.77 21.38 2.05
N ASN A 36 -2.96 20.35 1.79
CA ASN A 36 -3.33 19.27 0.87
C ASN A 36 -4.40 18.34 1.46
N TYR A 37 -4.37 18.07 2.77
CA TYR A 37 -5.43 17.34 3.47
C TYR A 37 -6.75 18.12 3.45
N LYS A 38 -6.73 19.44 3.66
CA LYS A 38 -7.91 20.28 3.47
C LYS A 38 -8.44 20.23 2.03
N GLY A 39 -7.54 20.05 1.07
CA GLY A 39 -7.87 19.81 -0.34
C GLY A 39 -8.80 18.62 -0.59
N LEU A 40 -8.82 17.62 0.31
CA LEU A 40 -9.74 16.47 0.20
C LEU A 40 -11.21 16.89 0.26
N GLU A 41 -11.55 18.02 0.87
CA GLU A 41 -12.93 18.56 0.89
C GLU A 41 -13.42 18.96 -0.51
N LYS A 42 -12.50 19.20 -1.45
CA LYS A 42 -12.80 19.57 -2.84
C LYS A 42 -12.91 18.35 -3.76
N VAL A 43 -12.67 17.15 -3.24
CA VAL A 43 -12.68 15.92 -4.02
C VAL A 43 -14.10 15.65 -4.51
N LEU A 44 -14.23 15.37 -5.80
CA LEU A 44 -15.47 14.92 -6.41
C LEU A 44 -15.38 13.43 -6.68
N GLU A 45 -16.41 12.69 -6.28
CA GLU A 45 -16.47 11.25 -6.47
C GLU A 45 -17.71 10.85 -7.28
N ARG A 46 -17.55 9.85 -8.14
CA ARG A 46 -18.64 9.20 -8.84
C ARG A 46 -18.43 7.70 -8.85
N SER A 47 -19.47 6.97 -8.49
CA SER A 47 -19.49 5.52 -8.50
C SER A 47 -20.22 4.96 -9.72
N PHE A 48 -19.67 3.90 -10.29
CA PHE A 48 -20.26 3.13 -11.38
C PHE A 48 -20.44 1.69 -10.91
N GLN A 49 -21.69 1.23 -10.89
CA GLN A 49 -22.03 -0.14 -10.49
C GLN A 49 -21.85 -1.10 -11.67
N PHE A 50 -21.26 -2.24 -11.38
CA PHE A 50 -21.14 -3.38 -12.27
C PHE A 50 -21.74 -4.61 -11.60
N ASP A 51 -21.78 -5.73 -12.31
CA ASP A 51 -22.25 -6.99 -11.75
C ASP A 51 -21.29 -7.48 -10.65
N GLY A 52 -21.67 -7.27 -9.39
CA GLY A 52 -20.92 -7.71 -8.23
C GLY A 52 -19.76 -6.82 -7.78
N PHE A 53 -19.50 -5.67 -8.41
CA PHE A 53 -18.44 -4.73 -7.96
C PHE A 53 -18.72 -3.28 -8.35
N GLU A 54 -17.94 -2.36 -7.79
CA GLU A 54 -18.02 -0.93 -8.09
C GLU A 54 -16.68 -0.37 -8.62
N ILE A 55 -16.76 0.56 -9.57
CA ILE A 55 -15.64 1.45 -9.91
C ILE A 55 -15.96 2.85 -9.36
N ARG A 56 -15.15 3.31 -8.41
CA ARG A 56 -15.18 4.67 -7.90
C ARG A 56 -14.15 5.52 -8.62
N VAL A 57 -14.61 6.61 -9.23
CA VAL A 57 -13.75 7.61 -9.88
C VAL A 57 -13.65 8.82 -8.95
N GLN A 58 -12.43 9.28 -8.73
CA GLN A 58 -12.12 10.42 -7.89
C GLN A 58 -11.45 11.52 -8.73
N PHE A 59 -11.96 12.74 -8.67
CA PHE A 59 -11.27 13.94 -9.11
C PHE A 59 -10.67 14.64 -7.88
N ASN A 60 -9.35 14.55 -7.73
CA ASN A 60 -8.59 15.19 -6.65
C ASN A 60 -7.66 16.27 -7.24
N PRO A 61 -8.04 17.56 -7.18
CA PRO A 61 -7.30 18.63 -7.86
C PRO A 61 -5.89 18.82 -7.30
N GLU A 62 -5.69 18.61 -5.99
CA GLU A 62 -4.39 18.83 -5.34
C GLU A 62 -3.38 17.70 -5.68
N ARG A 63 -3.85 16.56 -6.21
CA ARG A 63 -2.99 15.42 -6.53
C ARG A 63 -2.27 15.54 -7.88
N MET A 64 -2.61 16.52 -8.72
CA MET A 64 -1.98 16.65 -10.05
C MET A 64 -0.45 16.79 -9.96
N ARG A 65 0.04 17.49 -8.93
CA ARG A 65 1.48 17.70 -8.69
C ARG A 65 2.24 16.39 -8.41
N SER A 66 1.65 15.50 -7.62
CA SER A 66 2.24 14.19 -7.32
C SER A 66 2.05 13.20 -8.48
N SER A 67 0.90 13.24 -9.15
CA SER A 67 0.54 12.29 -10.21
C SER A 67 1.30 12.55 -11.52
N ALA A 68 1.76 13.78 -11.74
CA ALA A 68 2.58 14.17 -12.88
C ALA A 68 4.10 14.12 -12.60
N ALA A 69 4.51 13.58 -11.44
CA ALA A 69 5.92 13.42 -11.13
C ALA A 69 6.61 12.56 -12.19
N LYS A 70 7.69 13.08 -12.78
CA LYS A 70 8.47 12.35 -13.77
C LYS A 70 9.27 11.25 -13.09
N VAL A 71 9.06 10.02 -13.53
CA VAL A 71 9.70 8.80 -13.01
C VAL A 71 10.68 8.18 -14.01
N ASP A 72 11.05 8.92 -15.07
CA ASP A 72 12.10 8.49 -15.98
C ASP A 72 13.48 8.58 -15.32
N ASN A 73 14.42 7.74 -15.76
CA ASN A 73 15.75 7.63 -15.17
C ASN A 73 16.51 8.97 -15.11
N GLN A 74 16.34 9.83 -16.12
CA GLN A 74 17.02 11.14 -16.15
C GLN A 74 16.46 12.08 -15.07
N SER A 75 15.13 12.14 -14.94
CA SER A 75 14.46 12.93 -13.91
C SER A 75 14.76 12.42 -12.49
N ILE A 76 14.85 11.09 -12.31
CA ILE A 76 15.19 10.47 -11.02
C ILE A 76 16.64 10.79 -10.64
N ALA A 77 17.59 10.61 -11.55
CA ALA A 77 19.00 10.89 -11.28
C ALA A 77 19.27 12.39 -10.99
N ALA A 78 18.43 13.28 -11.53
CA ALA A 78 18.57 14.72 -11.36
C ALA A 78 17.94 15.27 -10.07
N ARG A 79 17.07 14.51 -9.38
CA ARG A 79 16.42 14.95 -8.15
C ARG A 79 17.07 14.35 -6.91
N LYS A 80 16.98 15.06 -5.79
CA LYS A 80 17.21 14.45 -4.48
C LYS A 80 16.03 13.52 -4.17
N CYS A 81 16.30 12.30 -3.72
CA CYS A 81 15.25 11.37 -3.34
C CYS A 81 14.51 11.91 -2.11
N PHE A 82 13.21 12.17 -2.25
CA PHE A 82 12.36 12.78 -1.23
C PHE A 82 11.98 11.82 -0.10
N LEU A 83 12.39 10.55 -0.18
CA LEU A 83 12.19 9.54 0.86
C LEU A 83 13.43 9.34 1.73
N CYS A 84 14.62 9.76 1.29
CA CYS A 84 15.82 9.74 2.12
C CYS A 84 15.71 10.78 3.24
N SER A 85 16.00 10.38 4.47
CA SER A 85 15.81 11.20 5.68
C SER A 85 16.45 12.58 5.62
N GLU A 86 17.62 12.71 5.00
CA GLU A 86 18.34 13.97 4.84
C GLU A 86 17.72 14.94 3.82
N ASN A 87 16.81 14.45 2.98
CA ASN A 87 16.14 15.23 1.95
C ASN A 87 14.65 15.49 2.27
N ARG A 88 14.12 14.90 3.35
CA ARG A 88 12.74 15.11 3.78
C ARG A 88 12.56 16.54 4.34
N PRO A 89 11.35 17.12 4.26
CA PRO A 89 11.05 18.37 4.97
C PRO A 89 11.35 18.23 6.46
N ALA A 90 11.92 19.26 7.08
CA ALA A 90 12.29 19.23 8.49
C ALA A 90 11.06 19.10 9.40
N GLU A 91 9.89 19.52 8.92
CA GLU A 91 8.62 19.44 9.62
C GLU A 91 8.00 18.04 9.59
N GLN A 92 8.41 17.16 8.67
CA GLN A 92 7.82 15.83 8.52
C GLN A 92 8.42 14.86 9.54
N ASP A 93 7.65 14.57 10.59
CA ASP A 93 8.05 13.58 11.59
C ASP A 93 7.86 12.14 11.09
N ALA A 94 8.30 11.17 11.89
CA ALA A 94 8.26 9.76 11.54
C ALA A 94 8.01 8.88 12.78
N ILE A 95 7.21 7.84 12.58
CA ILE A 95 7.15 6.69 13.51
C ILE A 95 8.00 5.58 12.92
N ALA A 96 8.91 5.02 13.69
CA ALA A 96 9.72 3.89 13.26
C ALA A 96 8.92 2.59 13.29
N PHE A 97 9.23 1.69 12.36
CA PHE A 97 8.76 0.32 12.36
C PHE A 97 9.94 -0.63 12.20
N GLY A 98 10.35 -1.22 13.32
CA GLY A 98 11.58 -2.00 13.39
C GLY A 98 12.80 -1.12 13.12
N ASP A 99 13.84 -1.74 12.56
CA ASP A 99 15.11 -1.06 12.27
C ASP A 99 15.16 -0.48 10.85
N ASP A 100 14.25 -0.90 9.98
CA ASP A 100 14.37 -0.69 8.53
C ASP A 100 13.36 0.30 7.93
N TYR A 101 12.28 0.66 8.63
CA TYR A 101 11.20 1.45 8.03
C TYR A 101 10.76 2.65 8.87
N LEU A 102 10.35 3.70 8.16
CA LEU A 102 9.71 4.89 8.70
C LEU A 102 8.30 5.01 8.15
N ILE A 103 7.32 5.14 9.05
CA ILE A 103 5.93 5.47 8.73
C ILE A 103 5.84 7.00 8.68
N LEU A 104 5.64 7.53 7.47
CA LEU A 104 5.58 8.96 7.20
C LEU A 104 4.19 9.36 6.72
N VAL A 105 3.70 10.52 7.15
CA VAL A 105 2.46 11.07 6.58
C VAL A 105 2.70 11.44 5.12
N ASN A 106 1.84 10.95 4.23
CA ASN A 106 1.89 11.31 2.83
C ASN A 106 1.31 12.72 2.65
N PRO A 107 2.10 13.72 2.20
CA PRO A 107 1.63 15.09 2.05
C PRO A 107 0.66 15.28 0.89
N PHE A 108 0.49 14.30 0.00
CA PHE A 108 -0.44 14.35 -1.13
C PHE A 108 -1.53 13.27 -0.98
N PRO A 109 -2.46 13.44 -0.03
CA PRO A 109 -3.38 12.39 0.37
C PRO A 109 -4.41 12.03 -0.70
N ILE A 110 -4.77 10.75 -0.70
CA ILE A 110 -6.02 10.23 -1.28
C ILE A 110 -6.98 9.87 -0.14
N PHE A 111 -6.43 9.24 0.91
CA PHE A 111 -7.13 8.82 2.12
C PHE A 111 -7.14 9.94 3.16
N LYS A 112 -8.10 9.90 4.09
CA LYS A 112 -8.11 10.82 5.25
C LYS A 112 -6.92 10.60 6.19
N THR A 113 -6.39 9.38 6.19
CA THR A 113 -5.16 9.00 6.87
C THR A 113 -4.32 8.22 5.86
N HIS A 114 -3.30 8.88 5.29
CA HIS A 114 -2.49 8.32 4.20
C HIS A 114 -1.01 8.32 4.59
N PHE A 115 -0.37 7.16 4.50
CA PHE A 115 1.04 6.99 4.81
C PHE A 115 1.87 6.62 3.59
N THR A 116 3.11 7.09 3.58
CA THR A 116 4.22 6.51 2.82
C THR A 116 5.15 5.85 3.84
N ILE A 117 5.42 4.56 3.68
CA ILE A 117 6.31 3.81 4.56
C ILE A 117 7.63 3.59 3.82
N SER A 118 8.65 4.39 4.12
CA SER A 118 9.93 4.36 3.39
C SER A 118 10.95 3.49 4.11
N CYS A 119 11.77 2.75 3.35
CA CYS A 119 12.93 2.07 3.91
C CYS A 119 13.99 3.11 4.36
N ASN A 120 14.70 2.84 5.46
CA ASN A 120 15.79 3.66 5.96
C ASN A 120 16.97 3.69 4.97
N SER A 121 17.18 2.58 4.25
CA SER A 121 18.20 2.49 3.21
C SER A 121 17.62 2.91 1.86
N HIS A 122 18.41 3.67 1.10
CA HIS A 122 18.10 4.00 -0.29
C HIS A 122 18.42 2.78 -1.17
N ILE A 123 17.45 1.87 -1.30
CA ILE A 123 17.53 0.66 -2.13
C ILE A 123 16.39 0.62 -3.13
N ASP A 124 16.59 -0.07 -4.26
CA ASP A 124 15.60 -0.16 -5.32
C ASP A 124 14.25 -0.73 -4.85
N GLN A 125 13.16 -0.26 -5.46
CA GLN A 125 11.80 -0.77 -5.24
C GLN A 125 11.69 -2.21 -5.74
N ARG A 126 11.88 -3.19 -4.84
CA ARG A 126 11.84 -4.64 -5.13
C ARG A 126 10.90 -5.37 -4.18
N PHE A 127 10.01 -6.20 -4.70
CA PHE A 127 8.98 -6.82 -3.88
C PHE A 127 9.46 -8.03 -3.06
N ILE A 128 10.04 -9.06 -3.70
CA ILE A 128 10.33 -10.35 -3.03
C ILE A 128 11.26 -10.23 -1.82
N PRO A 129 12.34 -9.43 -1.83
CA PRO A 129 13.16 -9.28 -0.63
C PRO A 129 12.43 -8.64 0.55
N ASN A 130 11.31 -7.94 0.31
CA ASN A 130 10.66 -7.05 1.27
C ASN A 130 9.19 -7.42 1.55
N VAL A 131 8.67 -8.50 0.96
CA VAL A 131 7.26 -8.90 1.11
C VAL A 131 6.92 -9.28 2.55
N GLN A 132 7.87 -9.86 3.29
CA GLN A 132 7.67 -10.15 4.72
C GLN A 132 7.38 -8.87 5.51
N SER A 133 8.15 -7.81 5.29
CA SER A 133 7.93 -6.51 5.93
C SER A 133 6.56 -5.92 5.58
N LEU A 134 6.07 -6.11 4.35
CA LEU A 134 4.71 -5.70 3.97
C LEU A 134 3.63 -6.43 4.79
N LEU A 135 3.76 -7.75 5.00
CA LEU A 135 2.81 -8.55 5.79
C LEU A 135 2.88 -8.20 7.29
N GLU A 136 4.08 -7.95 7.81
CA GLU A 136 4.31 -7.53 9.19
C GLU A 136 3.77 -6.11 9.45
N LEU A 137 3.98 -5.18 8.52
CA LEU A 137 3.37 -3.85 8.54
C LEU A 137 1.85 -3.94 8.52
N ALA A 138 1.26 -4.75 7.64
CA ALA A 138 -0.19 -4.91 7.58
C ALA A 138 -0.77 -5.42 8.90
N ARG A 139 -0.06 -6.32 9.59
CA ARG A 139 -0.43 -6.81 10.92
C ARG A 139 -0.30 -5.72 11.99
N ALA A 140 0.80 -4.98 12.00
CA ALA A 140 1.05 -3.93 12.99
C ALA A 140 0.13 -2.70 12.81
N MET A 141 -0.28 -2.44 11.57
CA MET A 141 -1.17 -1.34 11.18
C MET A 141 -2.62 -1.83 11.01
N GLU A 142 -3.11 -2.74 11.88
CA GLU A 142 -4.50 -3.20 11.83
C GLU A 142 -5.48 -2.01 11.82
N GLY A 143 -6.40 -2.01 10.85
CA GLY A 143 -7.24 -0.86 10.50
C GLY A 143 -6.82 -0.16 9.20
N PHE A 144 -5.64 -0.47 8.66
CA PHE A 144 -5.15 0.00 7.37
C PHE A 144 -4.91 -1.14 6.38
N THR A 145 -4.95 -0.80 5.10
CA THR A 145 -4.45 -1.63 4.01
C THR A 145 -3.10 -1.10 3.60
N VAL A 146 -2.06 -1.92 3.74
CA VAL A 146 -0.69 -1.62 3.27
C VAL A 146 -0.58 -2.07 1.81
N PHE A 147 0.05 -1.26 0.98
CA PHE A 147 0.17 -1.55 -0.44
C PHE A 147 1.54 -1.25 -1.04
N TYR A 148 1.87 -2.08 -2.01
CA TYR A 148 3.08 -2.01 -2.81
C TYR A 148 2.72 -1.77 -4.27
N ASN A 149 3.42 -0.83 -4.88
CA ASN A 149 3.41 -0.62 -6.32
C ASN A 149 4.77 -1.02 -6.86
N GLY A 150 4.81 -1.91 -7.85
CA GLY A 150 6.05 -2.23 -8.54
C GLY A 150 6.69 -0.99 -9.18
N PRO A 151 8.01 -1.00 -9.45
CA PRO A 151 8.75 0.16 -9.94
C PRO A 151 8.16 0.72 -11.24
N GLU A 152 7.61 -0.15 -12.08
CA GLU A 152 6.94 0.22 -13.33
C GLU A 152 5.40 0.21 -13.23
N CYS A 153 4.82 0.16 -12.02
CA CYS A 153 3.38 -0.02 -11.77
C CYS A 153 2.81 1.06 -10.84
N GLY A 154 3.19 2.32 -11.04
CA GLY A 154 2.70 3.46 -10.26
C GLY A 154 3.51 3.81 -9.01
N ALA A 155 4.73 3.27 -8.84
CA ALA A 155 5.65 3.75 -7.82
C ALA A 155 6.14 5.17 -8.15
N SER A 156 6.12 6.07 -7.16
CA SER A 156 6.55 7.48 -7.31
C SER A 156 8.07 7.67 -7.12
N ALA A 157 8.71 6.70 -6.49
CA ALA A 157 10.16 6.59 -6.30
C ALA A 157 10.58 5.14 -6.56
N PRO A 158 10.73 4.72 -7.82
CA PRO A 158 11.15 3.34 -8.12
C PRO A 158 12.59 3.07 -7.68
N ASP A 159 13.36 4.13 -7.41
CA ASP A 159 14.72 4.11 -6.90
C ASP A 159 14.82 3.95 -5.37
N HIS A 160 13.72 4.04 -4.62
CA HIS A 160 13.74 3.93 -3.16
C HIS A 160 12.55 3.10 -2.66
N LEU A 161 12.85 1.96 -2.04
CA LEU A 161 11.89 1.05 -1.46
C LEU A 161 10.91 1.77 -0.52
N HIS A 162 9.62 1.67 -0.85
CA HIS A 162 8.54 2.13 -0.01
C HIS A 162 7.25 1.33 -0.22
N PHE A 163 6.45 1.32 0.84
CA PHE A 163 5.05 0.95 0.81
C PHE A 163 4.19 2.21 1.02
N GLN A 164 2.89 2.05 0.89
CA GLN A 164 1.93 3.07 1.28
C GLN A 164 0.85 2.39 2.13
N ALA A 165 0.10 3.17 2.91
CA ALA A 165 -1.03 2.64 3.66
C ALA A 165 -2.18 3.63 3.71
N GLY A 166 -3.39 3.12 3.57
CA GLY A 166 -4.64 3.87 3.65
C GLY A 166 -5.66 3.14 4.49
N GLU A 167 -6.64 3.88 5.03
CA GLU A 167 -7.66 3.33 5.92
C GLU A 167 -8.44 2.18 5.23
N ASN A 168 -8.72 1.12 5.99
CA ASN A 168 -9.60 0.05 5.53
C ASN A 168 -10.99 0.59 5.20
N GLY A 169 -11.66 -0.03 4.23
CA GLY A 169 -13.00 0.36 3.79
C GLY A 169 -13.05 1.60 2.89
N PHE A 170 -11.95 2.34 2.71
CA PHE A 170 -11.92 3.42 1.72
C PHE A 170 -11.90 2.87 0.29
N MET A 171 -11.04 1.89 0.04
CA MET A 171 -10.94 1.23 -1.28
C MET A 171 -12.08 0.22 -1.45
N PRO A 172 -12.82 0.23 -2.58
CA PRO A 172 -13.91 -0.72 -2.83
C PRO A 172 -13.49 -2.19 -2.82
N ILE A 173 -12.18 -2.47 -2.96
CA ILE A 173 -11.65 -3.82 -3.12
C ILE A 173 -12.02 -4.78 -1.99
N ALA A 174 -12.08 -4.30 -0.75
CA ALA A 174 -12.44 -5.14 0.40
C ALA A 174 -13.88 -5.63 0.29
N GLU A 175 -14.81 -4.75 -0.09
CA GLU A 175 -16.21 -5.09 -0.31
C GLU A 175 -16.41 -5.93 -1.58
N ASP A 176 -15.72 -5.56 -2.67
CA ASP A 176 -15.71 -6.32 -3.93
C ASP A 176 -15.23 -7.75 -3.69
N PHE A 177 -14.16 -7.93 -2.90
CA PHE A 177 -13.63 -9.24 -2.55
C PHE A 177 -14.69 -10.10 -1.87
N GLU A 178 -15.31 -9.62 -0.80
CA GLU A 178 -16.34 -10.40 -0.08
C GLU A 178 -17.57 -10.68 -0.96
N ARG A 179 -17.96 -9.75 -1.83
CA ARG A 179 -19.12 -9.91 -2.73
C ARG A 179 -18.85 -10.91 -3.85
N LEU A 180 -17.65 -10.89 -4.44
CA LEU A 180 -17.29 -11.71 -5.60
C LEU A 180 -16.71 -13.08 -5.21
N LYS A 181 -16.13 -13.22 -4.01
CA LYS A 181 -15.50 -14.45 -3.53
C LYS A 181 -16.39 -15.70 -3.64
N PRO A 182 -17.72 -15.66 -3.42
CA PRO A 182 -18.59 -16.83 -3.60
C PRO A 182 -18.65 -17.36 -5.04
N THR A 183 -18.43 -16.51 -6.05
CA THR A 183 -18.45 -16.88 -7.47
C THR A 183 -17.04 -16.93 -8.07
N ALA A 184 -16.02 -16.57 -7.30
CA ALA A 184 -14.63 -16.63 -7.72
C ALA A 184 -14.14 -18.07 -7.88
N ARG A 185 -13.19 -18.28 -8.78
CA ARG A 185 -12.58 -19.59 -9.00
C ARG A 185 -11.59 -19.88 -7.87
N LYS A 186 -11.90 -20.86 -7.03
CA LYS A 186 -11.01 -21.31 -5.96
C LYS A 186 -9.80 -22.05 -6.56
N LEU A 187 -8.61 -21.54 -6.32
CA LEU A 187 -7.35 -22.10 -6.81
C LEU A 187 -6.69 -23.02 -5.77
N PHE A 188 -6.88 -22.74 -4.49
CA PHE A 188 -6.33 -23.51 -3.39
C PHE A 188 -7.23 -23.42 -2.14
N SER A 189 -7.27 -24.50 -1.37
CA SER A 189 -8.01 -24.60 -0.11
C SER A 189 -7.22 -25.49 0.86
N GLY A 190 -6.57 -24.87 1.84
CA GLY A 190 -5.90 -25.52 2.97
C GLY A 190 -6.62 -25.24 4.29
N ALA A 191 -6.00 -25.66 5.40
CA ALA A 191 -6.53 -25.44 6.74
C ALA A 191 -6.48 -23.95 7.15
N GLU A 192 -5.34 -23.30 6.88
CA GLU A 192 -5.09 -21.91 7.26
C GLU A 192 -5.21 -20.94 6.09
N THR A 193 -5.07 -21.44 4.85
CA THR A 193 -4.92 -20.62 3.65
C THR A 193 -5.92 -20.99 2.56
N ASN A 194 -6.48 -19.98 1.91
CA ASN A 194 -7.34 -20.12 0.75
C ASN A 194 -6.91 -19.13 -0.34
N VAL A 195 -7.04 -19.55 -1.60
CA VAL A 195 -6.64 -18.73 -2.76
C VAL A 195 -7.73 -18.74 -3.82
N TRP A 196 -8.00 -17.57 -4.41
CA TRP A 196 -9.00 -17.38 -5.45
C TRP A 196 -8.46 -16.57 -6.64
N ALA A 197 -8.98 -16.87 -7.83
CA ALA A 197 -8.89 -16.02 -9.01
C ALA A 197 -10.26 -15.41 -9.32
N PHE A 198 -10.25 -14.12 -9.68
CA PHE A 198 -11.45 -13.35 -9.99
C PHE A 198 -11.58 -13.17 -11.50
N ASP A 199 -12.27 -14.11 -12.15
CA ASP A 199 -12.38 -14.16 -13.61
C ASP A 199 -13.37 -13.12 -14.16
N ASN A 200 -14.49 -12.90 -13.48
CA ASN A 200 -15.56 -11.96 -13.83
C ASN A 200 -15.39 -10.59 -13.14
N TYR A 201 -14.15 -10.12 -13.07
CA TYR A 201 -13.79 -8.83 -12.51
C TYR A 201 -12.94 -8.08 -13.53
N LEU A 202 -13.27 -6.80 -13.78
CA LEU A 202 -12.52 -6.00 -14.76
C LEU A 202 -11.05 -5.79 -14.35
N ARG A 203 -10.74 -5.94 -13.06
CA ARG A 203 -9.40 -5.91 -12.50
C ARG A 203 -8.95 -7.34 -12.24
N LYS A 204 -8.10 -7.93 -13.08
CA LYS A 204 -7.61 -9.30 -12.82
C LYS A 204 -6.85 -9.33 -11.49
N MET A 205 -7.23 -10.26 -10.62
CA MET A 205 -6.75 -10.35 -9.24
C MET A 205 -6.64 -11.80 -8.79
N ILE A 206 -5.57 -12.09 -8.06
CA ILE A 206 -5.45 -13.27 -7.21
C ILE A 206 -5.55 -12.81 -5.76
N SER A 207 -6.43 -13.43 -4.96
CA SER A 207 -6.54 -13.14 -3.54
C SER A 207 -6.12 -14.33 -2.70
N VAL A 208 -5.40 -14.06 -1.62
CA VAL A 208 -4.97 -15.01 -0.61
C VAL A 208 -5.56 -14.57 0.73
N GLU A 209 -6.28 -15.46 1.39
CA GLU A 209 -6.58 -15.31 2.81
C GLU A 209 -5.78 -16.34 3.58
N THR A 210 -5.07 -15.92 4.63
CA THR A 210 -4.26 -16.83 5.44
C THR A 210 -4.13 -16.37 6.89
N THR A 211 -4.05 -17.31 7.84
CA THR A 211 -3.63 -17.06 9.22
C THR A 211 -2.14 -17.37 9.45
N SER A 212 -1.41 -17.79 8.40
CA SER A 212 -0.01 -18.19 8.45
C SER A 212 0.86 -17.28 7.60
N LEU A 213 1.81 -16.60 8.25
CA LEU A 213 2.78 -15.74 7.57
C LEU A 213 3.58 -16.54 6.53
N ASP A 214 4.12 -17.69 6.94
CA ASP A 214 4.96 -18.54 6.09
C ASP A 214 4.21 -19.07 4.87
N GLU A 215 2.95 -19.51 5.06
CA GLU A 215 2.14 -19.98 3.94
C GLU A 215 1.76 -18.83 3.00
N GLY A 216 1.45 -17.65 3.55
CA GLY A 216 1.24 -16.43 2.77
C GLY A 216 2.45 -16.10 1.89
N LEU A 217 3.65 -16.05 2.47
CA LEU A 217 4.91 -15.81 1.76
C LEU A 217 5.15 -16.84 0.66
N ARG A 218 4.96 -18.13 0.97
CA ARG A 218 5.11 -19.22 -0.01
C ARG A 218 4.17 -19.07 -1.19
N ILE A 219 2.89 -18.80 -0.94
CA ILE A 219 1.88 -18.62 -2.00
C ILE A 219 2.21 -17.39 -2.85
N ILE A 220 2.59 -16.28 -2.22
CA ILE A 220 3.02 -15.07 -2.94
C ILE A 220 4.21 -15.39 -3.84
N GLY A 221 5.24 -16.09 -3.35
CA GLY A 221 6.41 -16.48 -4.14
C GLY A 221 6.06 -17.34 -5.37
N ILE A 222 5.08 -18.24 -5.25
CA ILE A 222 4.59 -19.04 -6.38
C ILE A 222 3.98 -18.14 -7.46
N TYR A 223 3.02 -17.28 -7.11
CA TYR A 223 2.37 -16.41 -8.11
C TYR A 223 3.33 -15.39 -8.69
N TYR A 224 4.22 -14.82 -7.87
CA TYR A 224 5.28 -13.94 -8.33
C TYR A 224 6.14 -14.62 -9.41
N SER A 225 6.56 -15.87 -9.18
CA SER A 225 7.39 -16.62 -10.13
C SER A 225 6.66 -16.85 -11.46
N TYR A 226 5.35 -17.14 -11.42
CA TYR A 226 4.55 -17.26 -12.63
C TYR A 226 4.41 -15.92 -13.36
N PHE A 227 4.17 -14.81 -12.65
CA PHE A 227 4.09 -13.49 -13.27
C PHE A 227 5.44 -13.08 -13.89
N GLN A 228 6.56 -13.37 -13.21
CA GLN A 228 7.90 -13.08 -13.71
C GLN A 228 8.20 -13.89 -14.97
N ALA A 229 7.79 -15.16 -15.03
CA ALA A 229 7.96 -15.99 -16.22
C ALA A 229 7.16 -15.47 -17.44
N MET A 230 6.07 -14.73 -17.22
CA MET A 230 5.30 -14.07 -18.28
C MET A 230 5.93 -12.75 -18.75
N GLN A 231 6.87 -12.18 -17.98
CA GLN A 231 7.53 -10.90 -18.25
C GLN A 231 9.05 -11.01 -17.97
N PRO A 232 9.76 -11.94 -18.63
CA PRO A 232 11.16 -12.23 -18.33
C PRO A 232 12.11 -11.05 -18.60
N GLU A 233 11.69 -10.09 -19.42
CA GLU A 233 12.45 -8.88 -19.74
C GLU A 233 12.39 -7.81 -18.64
N LYS A 234 11.47 -7.93 -17.68
CA LYS A 234 11.29 -6.98 -16.59
C LYS A 234 12.17 -7.33 -15.40
N VAL A 235 12.66 -6.30 -14.73
CA VAL A 235 13.46 -6.41 -13.51
C VAL A 235 12.69 -7.14 -12.40
N GLU A 236 11.39 -6.91 -12.33
CA GLU A 236 10.42 -7.70 -11.55
C GLU A 236 9.08 -7.77 -12.32
N PRO A 237 8.17 -8.73 -12.04
CA PRO A 237 6.88 -8.74 -12.70
C PRO A 237 6.09 -7.49 -12.36
N MET A 238 5.41 -6.95 -13.37
CA MET A 238 4.57 -5.79 -13.21
C MET A 238 3.34 -6.16 -12.36
N MET A 239 3.27 -5.65 -11.14
CA MET A 239 2.14 -5.89 -10.25
C MET A 239 1.94 -4.80 -9.20
N ASN A 240 0.73 -4.79 -8.63
CA ASN A 240 0.43 -4.12 -7.38
C ASN A 240 -0.01 -5.14 -6.35
N VAL A 241 0.28 -4.87 -5.07
CA VAL A 241 -0.11 -5.74 -3.96
C VAL A 241 -0.82 -4.90 -2.92
N LEU A 242 -1.99 -5.35 -2.46
CA LEU A 242 -2.68 -4.81 -1.30
C LEU A 242 -2.71 -5.87 -0.21
N CYS A 243 -2.45 -5.51 1.04
CA CYS A 243 -2.52 -6.41 2.18
C CYS A 243 -3.18 -5.72 3.36
N ALA A 244 -4.22 -6.34 3.89
CA ALA A 244 -4.86 -5.95 5.12
C ALA A 244 -4.75 -7.09 6.13
N TYR A 245 -4.73 -6.76 7.42
CA TYR A 245 -4.84 -7.72 8.51
C TYR A 245 -6.05 -7.37 9.35
N SER A 246 -6.85 -8.38 9.70
CA SER A 246 -7.99 -8.21 10.58
C SER A 246 -8.35 -9.54 11.22
N GLY A 247 -8.60 -9.53 12.54
CA GLY A 247 -9.12 -10.70 13.26
C GLY A 247 -8.22 -11.94 13.15
N GLY A 248 -6.90 -11.75 13.19
CA GLY A 248 -5.94 -12.87 13.14
C GLY A 248 -5.57 -13.37 11.73
N LYS A 249 -6.03 -12.68 10.68
CA LYS A 249 -5.94 -13.16 9.30
C LYS A 249 -5.44 -12.06 8.36
N TRP A 250 -4.53 -12.41 7.47
CA TRP A 250 -4.14 -11.59 6.32
C TRP A 250 -5.10 -11.81 5.15
N THR A 251 -5.50 -10.72 4.51
CA THR A 251 -6.12 -10.71 3.18
C THR A 251 -5.17 -9.99 2.23
N ILE A 252 -4.62 -10.73 1.27
CA ILE A 252 -3.61 -10.25 0.32
C ILE A 252 -4.19 -10.31 -1.08
N HIS A 253 -4.09 -9.22 -1.83
CA HIS A 253 -4.54 -9.12 -3.21
C HIS A 253 -3.34 -8.84 -4.11
N LEU A 254 -3.10 -9.71 -5.08
CA LEU A 254 -2.08 -9.56 -6.12
C LEU A 254 -2.76 -9.15 -7.43
N PHE A 255 -2.36 -8.01 -7.98
CA PHE A 255 -2.86 -7.47 -9.24
C PHE A 255 -1.76 -7.51 -10.29
N PRO A 256 -1.73 -8.51 -11.18
CA PRO A 256 -0.81 -8.48 -12.31
C PRO A 256 -1.17 -7.31 -13.24
N ARG A 257 -0.15 -6.62 -13.75
CA ARG A 257 -0.28 -5.43 -14.59
C ARG A 257 0.38 -5.67 -15.95
N LYS A 258 -0.24 -5.13 -17.00
CA LYS A 258 0.35 -5.11 -18.35
C LYS A 258 0.97 -3.75 -18.69
N LEU A 259 0.53 -2.69 -18.02
CA LEU A 259 0.91 -1.30 -18.24
C LEU A 259 0.98 -0.57 -16.89
N HIS A 260 1.74 0.54 -16.87
CA HIS A 260 1.91 1.43 -15.73
C HIS A 260 0.57 1.94 -15.17
#